data_AF-A0A415BPQ8-F1
#
_entry.id   AF-A0A415BPQ8-F1
#
_cell.length_a   1.000
_cell.length_b   1.000
_cell.length_c   1.000
_cell.angle_alpha   90.00
_cell.angle_beta   90.00
_cell.angle_gamma   90.00
#
_symmetry.space_group_name_H-M   'P 1'
#
loop_
_entity.id
_entity.type
_entity.pdbx_description
1 polymer ?
#
loop_
_entity_poly.entity_id
_entity_poly.type
_entity_poly.pdbx_seq_one_letter_code
_entity_poly.pdbx_strand_id
1 'polypeptide(L)'
;MKDAHRIYSNDFQRRGRTWSECLTAAWSWEKDAVKTRAEKKAKLDAMIAASWATYNARKNEKSNKNEFEGLSSDVVSYAMGYGRGYGFYCGD
;
A
#
# COMPACT_ATOMS: atom_id res chain seq x y z
N MET A 1 19.28 -13.56 10.47
CA MET A 1 20.00 -14.69 11.08
C MET A 1 19.17 -15.87 11.61
N LYS A 2 17.89 -15.75 12.00
CA LYS A 2 17.10 -16.94 12.44
C LYS A 2 16.98 -18.02 11.34
N ASP A 3 16.82 -17.61 10.09
CA ASP A 3 16.69 -18.55 8.97
C ASP A 3 18.00 -19.26 8.61
N ALA A 4 19.14 -18.57 8.68
CA ALA A 4 20.45 -19.18 8.48
C ALA A 4 20.78 -20.21 9.58
N HIS A 5 20.40 -19.91 10.83
CA HIS A 5 20.52 -20.87 11.94
C HIS A 5 19.66 -22.12 11.75
N ARG A 6 18.48 -22.00 11.12
CA ARG A 6 17.59 -23.14 10.82
C ARG A 6 18.21 -24.14 9.83
N ILE A 7 19.07 -23.67 8.93
CA ILE A 7 19.82 -24.54 8.01
C ILE A 7 20.95 -25.26 8.77
N TYR A 8 21.62 -24.55 9.67
CA TYR A 8 22.70 -25.11 10.48
C TYR A 8 22.25 -26.21 11.44
N SER A 9 21.02 -26.13 11.96
CA SER A 9 20.43 -27.16 12.83
C SER A 9 19.81 -28.34 12.08
N ASN A 10 19.76 -28.30 10.74
CA ASN A 10 19.20 -29.37 9.93
C ASN A 10 20.30 -30.22 9.29
N ASP A 11 20.50 -31.44 9.82
CA ASP A 11 21.47 -32.40 9.31
C ASP A 11 21.22 -32.78 7.83
N PHE A 12 19.98 -32.73 7.34
CA PHE A 12 19.68 -33.01 5.92
C PHE A 12 20.33 -31.99 4.97
N GLN A 13 20.52 -30.74 5.41
CA GLN A 13 21.14 -29.72 4.57
C GLN A 13 22.67 -29.74 4.63
N ARG A 14 23.26 -30.36 5.67
CA ARG A 14 24.71 -30.56 5.85
C ARG A 14 25.25 -31.80 5.15
N ARG A 15 24.44 -32.86 4.96
CA ARG A 15 24.91 -34.11 4.33
C ARG A 15 25.57 -33.84 2.98
N GLY A 16 26.87 -34.09 2.91
CA GLY A 16 27.69 -33.95 1.69
C GLY A 16 28.25 -32.56 1.41
N ARG A 17 27.97 -31.54 2.24
CA ARG A 17 28.52 -30.19 2.07
C ARG A 17 29.65 -29.89 3.04
N THR A 18 30.69 -29.23 2.54
CA THR A 18 31.81 -28.76 3.37
C THR A 18 31.39 -27.55 4.22
N TRP A 19 32.15 -27.27 5.28
CA TRP A 19 31.89 -26.13 6.16
C TRP A 19 31.87 -24.79 5.40
N SER A 20 32.77 -24.62 4.42
CA SER A 20 32.83 -23.43 3.57
C SER A 20 31.59 -23.27 2.70
N GLU A 21 31.06 -24.34 2.11
CA GLU A 21 29.83 -24.30 1.31
C GLU A 21 28.61 -23.90 2.14
N CYS A 22 28.54 -24.35 3.39
CA CYS A 22 27.48 -23.96 4.32
C CYS A 22 27.55 -22.45 4.64
N LEU A 23 28.75 -21.92 4.84
CA LEU A 23 28.98 -20.49 5.07
C LEU A 23 28.64 -19.64 3.85
N THR A 24 29.06 -20.06 2.65
CA THR A 24 28.76 -19.34 1.40
C THR A 24 27.26 -19.30 1.14
N ALA A 25 26.56 -20.42 1.38
CA ALA A 25 25.11 -20.45 1.29
C ALA A 25 24.49 -19.47 2.30
N ALA A 26 24.81 -19.57 3.59
CA ALA A 26 24.27 -18.66 4.60
C ALA A 26 24.48 -17.17 4.25
N TRP A 27 25.64 -16.84 3.67
CA TRP A 27 25.95 -15.50 3.19
C TRP A 27 25.12 -15.06 1.98
N SER A 28 24.85 -15.96 1.02
CA SER A 28 23.98 -15.65 -0.11
C SER A 28 22.54 -15.39 0.34
N TRP A 29 22.02 -16.14 1.32
CA TRP A 29 20.68 -15.93 1.88
C TRP A 29 20.52 -14.55 2.53
N GLU A 30 21.51 -14.08 3.30
CA GLU A 30 21.45 -12.73 3.88
C GLU A 30 21.50 -11.65 2.78
N LYS A 31 22.31 -11.84 1.73
CA LYS A 31 22.32 -10.93 0.56
C LYS A 31 20.98 -10.88 -0.16
N ASP A 32 20.37 -12.04 -0.40
CA ASP A 32 19.06 -12.14 -1.03
C ASP A 32 17.95 -11.54 -0.14
N ALA A 33 18.04 -11.72 1.18
CA ALA A 33 17.12 -11.09 2.13
C ALA A 33 17.23 -9.56 2.12
N VAL A 34 18.43 -9.00 1.99
CA VAL A 34 18.63 -7.55 1.84
C VAL A 34 18.07 -7.06 0.50
N LYS A 35 18.35 -7.77 -0.59
CA LYS A 35 17.86 -7.44 -1.94
C LYS A 35 16.33 -7.45 -1.99
N THR A 36 15.70 -8.48 -1.46
CA THR A 36 14.23 -8.59 -1.42
C THR A 36 13.57 -7.50 -0.59
N ARG A 37 14.19 -7.04 0.51
CA ARG A 37 13.70 -5.87 1.27
C ARG A 37 13.83 -4.58 0.45
N ALA A 38 14.95 -4.38 -0.24
CA ALA A 38 15.16 -3.22 -1.10
C ALA A 38 14.14 -3.19 -2.25
N GLU A 39 13.89 -4.32 -2.91
CA GLU A 39 12.89 -4.45 -3.98
C GLU A 39 11.46 -4.19 -3.47
N LYS A 40 11.11 -4.69 -2.28
CA LYS A 40 9.81 -4.40 -1.65
C LYS A 40 9.65 -2.92 -1.33
N LYS A 41 10.70 -2.27 -0.82
CA LYS A 41 10.70 -0.82 -0.56
C LYS A 41 10.53 -0.03 -1.86
N ALA A 42 11.29 -0.38 -2.90
CA ALA A 42 11.18 0.27 -4.21
C ALA A 42 9.78 0.13 -4.83
N LYS A 43 9.14 -1.04 -4.69
CA LYS A 43 7.75 -1.25 -5.14
C LYS A 43 6.75 -0.39 -4.36
N LEU A 44 6.90 -0.29 -3.03
CA LEU A 44 6.06 0.59 -2.21
C LEU A 44 6.25 2.06 -2.59
N ASP A 45 7.49 2.51 -2.73
CA ASP A 45 7.81 3.89 -3.13
C ASP A 45 7.23 4.20 -4.53
N ALA A 46 7.32 3.26 -5.47
CA ALA A 46 6.71 3.40 -6.80
C ALA A 46 5.18 3.48 -6.74
N MET A 47 4.54 2.67 -5.89
CA MET A 47 3.08 2.69 -5.70
C MET A 47 2.62 4.02 -5.07
N ILE A 48 3.37 4.55 -4.10
CA ILE A 48 3.12 5.86 -3.49
C ILE A 48 3.30 6.97 -4.52
N ALA A 49 4.36 6.94 -5.34
CA ALA A 49 4.57 7.94 -6.38
C ALA A 49 3.43 7.92 -7.42
N ALA A 50 2.98 6.73 -7.83
CA ALA A 50 1.86 6.58 -8.74
C ALA A 50 0.54 7.10 -8.13
N SER A 51 0.27 6.82 -6.85
CA SER A 51 -0.94 7.31 -6.18
C SER A 51 -0.94 8.85 -6.09
N TRP A 52 0.21 9.46 -5.76
CA TRP A 52 0.36 10.91 -5.79
C TRP A 52 0.15 11.52 -7.17
N ALA A 53 0.65 10.88 -8.23
CA ALA A 53 0.44 11.33 -9.61
C ALA A 53 -1.06 11.33 -9.98
N THR A 54 -1.80 10.27 -9.63
CA THR A 54 -3.25 10.19 -9.88
C THR A 54 -4.05 11.20 -9.04
N TYR A 55 -3.65 11.43 -7.80
CA TYR A 55 -4.26 12.45 -6.95
C TYR A 55 -4.05 13.86 -7.51
N ASN A 56 -2.83 14.18 -7.94
CA ASN A 56 -2.52 15.46 -8.55
C ASN A 56 -3.24 15.66 -9.89
N ALA A 57 -3.40 14.60 -10.69
CA ALA A 57 -4.21 14.65 -11.91
C ALA A 57 -5.66 15.03 -11.60
N ARG A 58 -6.31 14.37 -10.63
CA ARG A 58 -7.67 14.70 -10.18
C ARG A 58 -7.79 16.08 -9.52
N LYS A 59 -6.73 16.58 -8.88
CA LYS A 59 -6.72 17.92 -8.29
C LYS A 59 -6.58 19.00 -9.37
N ASN A 60 -5.84 18.72 -10.44
CA ASN A 60 -5.62 19.62 -11.57
C ASN A 60 -6.79 19.60 -12.56
N GLU A 61 -7.51 18.49 -12.65
CA GLU A 61 -8.90 18.44 -13.08
C GLU A 61 -9.74 19.17 -12.04
N LYS A 62 -9.71 20.51 -12.07
CA LYS A 62 -10.66 21.34 -11.34
C LYS A 62 -12.04 20.69 -11.50
N SER A 63 -12.68 20.35 -10.39
CA SER A 63 -14.12 20.20 -10.42
C SER A 63 -14.64 21.47 -11.08
N ASN A 64 -15.41 21.32 -12.17
CA ASN A 64 -16.20 22.42 -12.67
C ASN A 64 -17.19 22.74 -11.55
N LYS A 65 -16.77 23.57 -10.58
CA LYS A 65 -17.57 23.98 -9.41
C LYS A 65 -18.85 24.72 -9.83
N ASN A 66 -18.98 24.95 -11.13
CA ASN A 66 -20.13 25.44 -11.86
C ASN A 66 -21.33 24.50 -11.82
N GLU A 67 -21.20 23.25 -11.34
CA GLU A 67 -22.33 22.32 -11.16
C GLU A 67 -23.48 22.89 -10.31
N PHE A 68 -23.20 23.90 -9.47
CA PHE A 68 -24.20 24.61 -8.68
C PHE A 68 -24.16 26.14 -8.85
N GLU A 69 -23.44 26.66 -9.85
CA GLU A 69 -23.44 28.10 -10.14
C GLU A 69 -24.86 28.55 -10.55
N GLY A 70 -25.48 29.39 -9.73
CA GLY A 70 -26.84 29.90 -9.94
C GLY A 70 -27.93 29.28 -9.05
N LEU A 71 -27.61 28.23 -8.28
CA LEU A 71 -28.51 27.65 -7.28
C LEU A 71 -28.17 28.21 -5.89
N SER A 72 -29.19 28.60 -5.11
CA SER A 72 -28.96 29.02 -3.72
C SER A 72 -28.60 27.81 -2.85
N SER A 73 -27.81 28.05 -1.81
CA SER A 73 -27.38 27.02 -0.84
C SER A 73 -28.56 26.20 -0.29
N ASP A 74 -29.71 26.85 -0.08
CA ASP A 74 -30.92 26.22 0.44
C ASP A 74 -31.55 25.24 -0.55
N VAL A 75 -31.53 25.56 -1.85
CA VAL A 75 -32.06 24.68 -2.92
C VAL A 75 -31.20 23.43 -3.06
N VAL A 76 -29.89 23.59 -3.00
CA VAL A 76 -28.94 22.47 -3.02
C VAL A 76 -29.12 21.59 -1.77
N SER A 77 -29.26 22.22 -0.60
CA SER A 77 -29.47 21.53 0.67
C SER A 77 -30.81 20.78 0.71
N TYR A 78 -31.86 21.33 0.10
CA TYR A 78 -33.16 20.68 -0.03
C TYR A 78 -33.11 19.47 -0.98
N ALA A 79 -32.47 19.61 -2.14
CA ALA A 79 -32.31 18.54 -3.12
C ALA A 79 -31.50 17.36 -2.56
N MET A 80 -30.46 17.64 -1.76
CA MET A 80 -29.66 16.62 -1.07
C MET A 80 -30.33 16.08 0.21
N GLY A 81 -31.52 16.58 0.58
CA GLY A 81 -32.30 16.07 1.70
C GLY A 81 -31.93 16.63 3.07
N TYR A 82 -30.91 17.50 3.18
CA TYR A 82 -30.49 18.13 4.44
C TYR A 82 -31.50 19.16 4.99
N GLY A 83 -32.37 19.71 4.13
CA GLY A 83 -33.42 20.67 4.51
C GLY A 83 -34.78 20.06 4.82
N ARG A 84 -34.94 18.73 4.74
CA ARG A 84 -36.16 18.04 5.18
C ARG A 84 -36.06 17.85 6.69
N GLY A 85 -36.66 18.78 7.44
CA GLY A 85 -36.56 18.90 8.89
C GLY A 85 -36.62 17.57 9.67
N TYR A 86 -35.98 17.56 10.85
CA TYR A 86 -35.93 16.50 11.86
C TYR A 86 -37.03 15.43 11.69
N GLY A 87 -36.71 14.27 11.11
CA GLY A 87 -37.62 13.12 11.12
C GLY A 87 -37.48 12.07 10.03
N PHE A 88 -36.69 12.27 8.97
CA PHE A 88 -36.58 11.27 7.88
C PHE A 88 -35.44 10.26 8.07
N TYR A 89 -35.26 9.76 9.30
CA TYR A 89 -34.48 8.54 9.54
C TYR A 89 -35.44 7.36 9.30
N CYS A 90 -35.57 6.93 8.04
CA CYS A 90 -36.15 5.61 7.74
C CYS A 90 -35.06 4.56 7.97
N GLY A 91 -34.74 4.32 9.24
CA GLY A 91 -34.03 3.12 9.65
C GLY A 91 -35.02 1.97 9.70
N ASP A 92 -34.86 1.01 8.79
CA ASP A 92 -35.32 -0.38 8.99
C ASP A 92 -34.47 -1.04 10.10
#